data_AF-A0A439YI20-F1
#
_entry.id   AF-A0A439YI20-F1
#
_cell.length_a   1.000
_cell.length_b   1.000
_cell.length_c   1.000
_cell.angle_alpha   90.00
_cell.angle_beta   90.00
_cell.angle_gamma   90.00
#
_symmetry.space_group_name_H-M   'P 1'
#
loop_
_entity.id
_entity.type
_entity.pdbx_description
1 polymer ?
#
loop_
_entity_poly.entity_id
_entity_poly.type
_entity_poly.pdbx_seq_one_letter_code
_entity_poly.pdbx_strand_id
1 'polypeptide(L)'
;MLADISDDASKRLVALRAAMRAFPGIARIGDGPWGLGREIDLPIRLHSIRAVFVTWSEFVFDGVRNDARREALDALETPLAKLDEGLPDFYQRNIISSDYAVAAWQDATEAARRGVSLVEAIAALEFRDLAFDRDRPHRDFLDTLCIYGPTGRSDMARWRAAQRVAIGVDCAVLRDGEMTRSELALAPLWPDATTAALETNLTMGLSFKNAQDLGYDIEKWLRERKDGSLILGMGAEQARERVVRTANLACSFWETRPATDTCYAFDYCLHGDLQNPNWGSETSRRP
;
A
#
# COMPACT_ATOMS: atom_id res chain seq x y z
N MET A 1 17.85 -2.97 -8.90
CA MET A 1 17.29 -2.01 -7.92
C MET A 1 17.38 -2.56 -6.50
N LEU A 2 16.59 -3.57 -6.09
CA LEU A 2 16.77 -4.19 -4.76
C LEU A 2 18.01 -5.10 -4.69
N ALA A 3 18.38 -5.73 -5.81
CA ALA A 3 19.60 -6.54 -5.90
C ALA A 3 20.89 -5.75 -5.59
N ASP A 4 20.83 -4.41 -5.68
CA ASP A 4 21.96 -3.52 -5.44
C ASP A 4 22.17 -3.21 -3.95
N ILE A 5 21.31 -3.76 -3.07
CA ILE A 5 21.37 -3.65 -1.62
C ILE A 5 21.80 -5.00 -1.04
N SER A 6 22.75 -5.00 -0.12
CA SER A 6 23.36 -6.24 0.40
C SER A 6 22.54 -6.92 1.49
N ASP A 7 21.81 -6.16 2.30
CA ASP A 7 21.07 -6.70 3.45
C ASP A 7 19.55 -6.68 3.28
N ASP A 8 18.90 -7.69 3.86
CA ASP A 8 17.46 -7.91 3.71
C ASP A 8 16.60 -6.83 4.38
N ALA A 9 17.07 -6.23 5.47
CA ALA A 9 16.33 -5.17 6.17
C ALA A 9 16.27 -3.90 5.30
N SER A 10 17.38 -3.53 4.68
CA SER A 10 17.43 -2.39 3.75
C SER A 10 16.60 -2.65 2.49
N LYS A 11 16.66 -3.86 1.90
CA LYS A 11 15.77 -4.23 0.78
C LYS A 11 14.30 -4.09 1.14
N ARG A 12 13.93 -4.57 2.33
CA ARG A 12 12.56 -4.50 2.85
C ARG A 12 12.09 -3.06 3.04
N LEU A 13 12.95 -2.17 3.55
CA LEU A 13 12.62 -0.75 3.71
C LEU A 13 12.38 -0.07 2.36
N VAL A 14 13.21 -0.36 1.35
CA VAL A 14 13.01 0.18 0.00
C VAL A 14 11.71 -0.35 -0.61
N ALA A 15 11.41 -1.64 -0.46
CA ALA A 15 10.14 -2.23 -0.89
C ALA A 15 8.92 -1.58 -0.20
N LEU A 16 8.99 -1.40 1.12
CA LEU A 16 7.98 -0.71 1.91
C LEU A 16 7.72 0.72 1.38
N ARG A 17 8.78 1.51 1.18
CA ARG A 17 8.65 2.89 0.69
C ARG A 17 8.09 2.94 -0.73
N ALA A 18 8.45 2.00 -1.60
CA ALA A 18 7.85 1.86 -2.92
C ALA A 18 6.35 1.50 -2.85
N ALA A 19 5.97 0.59 -1.95
CA ALA A 19 4.58 0.21 -1.71
C ALA A 19 3.74 1.40 -1.21
N MET A 20 4.28 2.18 -0.26
CA MET A 20 3.61 3.39 0.25
C MET A 20 3.37 4.42 -0.87
N ARG A 21 4.34 4.63 -1.76
CA ARG A 21 4.19 5.52 -2.93
C ARG A 21 3.13 5.03 -3.91
N ALA A 22 3.00 3.71 -4.11
CA ALA A 22 2.03 3.14 -5.04
C ALA A 22 0.64 2.91 -4.43
N PHE A 23 0.50 3.02 -3.12
CA PHE A 23 -0.74 2.71 -2.41
C PHE A 23 -2.00 3.41 -2.95
N PRO A 24 -1.96 4.70 -3.39
CA PRO A 24 -3.14 5.31 -3.99
C PRO A 24 -3.67 4.53 -5.20
N GLY A 25 -2.79 3.94 -6.02
CA GLY A 25 -3.16 3.12 -7.18
C GLY A 25 -3.97 1.86 -6.83
N ILE A 26 -3.76 1.31 -5.63
CA ILE A 26 -4.46 0.11 -5.12
C ILE A 26 -5.98 0.37 -4.98
N ALA A 27 -6.43 1.63 -4.94
CA ALA A 27 -7.85 1.99 -4.92
C ALA A 27 -8.65 1.43 -6.10
N ARG A 28 -7.98 1.10 -7.21
CA ARG A 28 -8.61 0.58 -8.42
C ARG A 28 -8.83 -0.93 -8.44
N ILE A 29 -8.43 -1.64 -7.38
CA ILE A 29 -8.93 -3.00 -7.15
C ILE A 29 -10.46 -2.95 -7.06
N GLY A 30 -11.13 -3.70 -7.93
CA GLY A 30 -12.59 -3.71 -8.04
C GLY A 30 -13.21 -2.59 -8.89
N ASP A 31 -12.43 -1.92 -9.75
CA ASP A 31 -12.99 -1.00 -10.75
C ASP A 31 -13.85 -1.74 -11.80
N GLY A 32 -14.93 -1.08 -12.22
CA GLY A 32 -15.88 -1.60 -13.21
C GLY A 32 -17.09 -2.30 -12.58
N PRO A 33 -18.12 -2.62 -13.39
CA PRO A 33 -19.38 -3.23 -12.93
C PRO A 33 -19.23 -4.67 -12.44
N TRP A 34 -18.01 -5.22 -12.46
CA TRP A 34 -17.72 -6.64 -12.29
C TRP A 34 -16.47 -6.90 -11.43
N GLY A 35 -16.12 -6.01 -10.51
CA GLY A 35 -15.15 -6.36 -9.45
C GLY A 35 -15.51 -7.72 -8.83
N LEU A 36 -14.55 -8.46 -8.29
CA LEU A 36 -14.76 -9.85 -7.80
C LEU A 36 -15.69 -9.94 -6.58
N GLY A 37 -16.35 -8.83 -6.24
CA GLY A 37 -17.16 -8.63 -5.07
C GLY A 37 -16.35 -7.89 -4.03
N ARG A 38 -17.04 -7.01 -3.30
CA ARG A 38 -16.44 -6.26 -2.18
C ARG A 38 -15.77 -7.19 -1.17
N GLU A 39 -16.26 -8.42 -1.03
CA GLU A 39 -15.71 -9.47 -0.15
C GLU A 39 -14.32 -10.00 -0.58
N ILE A 40 -13.90 -9.75 -1.83
CA ILE A 40 -12.57 -10.11 -2.33
C ILE A 40 -11.72 -8.84 -2.50
N ASP A 41 -12.27 -7.82 -3.17
CA ASP A 41 -11.55 -6.62 -3.56
C ASP A 41 -11.15 -5.74 -2.36
N LEU A 42 -12.01 -5.62 -1.35
CA LEU A 42 -11.74 -4.79 -0.17
C LEU A 42 -10.69 -5.40 0.76
N PRO A 43 -10.73 -6.69 1.11
CA PRO A 43 -9.65 -7.33 1.88
C PRO A 43 -8.25 -7.14 1.30
N ILE A 44 -8.08 -7.16 -0.03
CA ILE A 44 -6.78 -6.91 -0.67
C ILE A 44 -6.23 -5.55 -0.24
N ARG A 45 -7.06 -4.52 -0.30
CA ARG A 45 -6.66 -3.14 0.03
C ARG A 45 -6.37 -2.99 1.52
N LEU A 46 -7.19 -3.61 2.36
CA LEU A 46 -7.08 -3.54 3.83
C LEU A 46 -5.85 -4.30 4.36
N HIS A 47 -5.60 -5.52 3.86
CA HIS A 47 -4.42 -6.27 4.26
C HIS A 47 -3.14 -5.67 3.65
N SER A 48 -3.25 -5.02 2.49
CA SER A 48 -2.13 -4.24 1.92
C SER A 48 -1.71 -3.09 2.84
N ILE A 49 -2.68 -2.27 3.32
CA ILE A 49 -2.35 -1.19 4.24
C ILE A 49 -1.88 -1.70 5.60
N ARG A 50 -2.46 -2.81 6.10
CA ARG A 50 -1.99 -3.47 7.33
C ARG A 50 -0.51 -3.88 7.19
N ALA A 51 -0.16 -4.56 6.10
CA ALA A 51 1.22 -5.01 5.86
C ALA A 51 2.20 -3.82 5.77
N VAL A 52 1.81 -2.75 5.08
CA VAL A 52 2.57 -1.50 5.00
C VAL A 52 2.74 -0.86 6.38
N PHE A 53 1.66 -0.73 7.16
CA PHE A 53 1.67 -0.12 8.49
C PHE A 53 2.52 -0.91 9.48
N VAL A 54 2.35 -2.23 9.56
CA VAL A 54 3.12 -3.10 10.46
C VAL A 54 4.60 -3.04 10.12
N THR A 55 4.95 -3.19 8.84
CA THR A 55 6.36 -3.14 8.41
C THR A 55 6.99 -1.78 8.69
N TRP A 56 6.27 -0.68 8.46
CA TRP A 56 6.75 0.65 8.82
C TRP A 56 7.00 0.76 10.33
N SER A 57 6.07 0.25 11.14
CA SER A 57 6.17 0.27 12.60
C SER A 57 7.41 -0.47 13.10
N GLU A 58 7.77 -1.61 12.50
CA GLU A 58 8.97 -2.38 12.84
C GLU A 58 10.28 -1.59 12.65
N PHE A 59 10.33 -0.67 11.69
CA PHE A 59 11.53 0.16 11.47
C PHE A 59 11.61 1.37 12.40
N VAL A 60 10.48 1.82 12.93
CA VAL A 60 10.39 3.08 13.68
C VAL A 60 10.35 2.85 15.19
N PHE A 61 9.74 1.75 15.65
CA PHE A 61 9.52 1.49 17.06
C PHE A 61 9.88 0.07 17.46
N ASP A 62 10.63 -0.08 18.55
CA ASP A 62 10.82 -1.39 19.18
C ASP A 62 9.53 -1.85 19.86
N GLY A 63 9.26 -3.17 19.80
CA GLY A 63 8.14 -3.81 20.48
C GLY A 63 7.07 -4.39 19.55
N VAL A 64 7.20 -4.20 18.23
CA VAL A 64 6.39 -4.93 17.25
C VAL A 64 6.74 -6.41 17.29
N ARG A 65 5.73 -7.30 17.29
CA ARG A 65 5.95 -8.75 17.30
C ARG A 65 6.64 -9.19 16.02
N ASN A 66 7.58 -10.14 16.15
CA ASN A 66 8.38 -10.66 15.04
C ASN A 66 7.55 -11.34 13.92
N ASP A 67 6.34 -11.80 14.24
CA ASP A 67 5.42 -12.49 13.33
C ASP A 67 4.34 -11.58 12.73
N ALA A 68 4.14 -10.36 13.26
CA ALA A 68 3.05 -9.48 12.85
C ALA A 68 3.09 -9.12 11.35
N ARG A 69 4.28 -8.86 10.80
CA ARG A 69 4.44 -8.60 9.36
C ARG A 69 4.09 -9.81 8.51
N ARG A 70 4.52 -11.01 8.93
CA ARG A 70 4.23 -12.25 8.20
C ARG A 70 2.72 -12.50 8.19
N GLU A 71 2.10 -12.43 9.37
CA GLU A 71 0.65 -12.51 9.55
C GLU A 71 -0.13 -11.53 8.65
N ALA A 72 0.34 -10.28 8.52
CA ALA A 72 -0.31 -9.29 7.67
C ALA A 72 -0.18 -9.60 6.16
N LEU A 73 0.92 -10.21 5.74
CA LEU A 73 1.18 -10.60 4.35
C LEU A 73 0.48 -11.91 3.99
N ASP A 74 0.48 -12.91 4.89
CA ASP A 74 -0.20 -14.19 4.67
C ASP A 74 -1.72 -13.99 4.44
N ALA A 75 -2.31 -12.98 5.10
CA ALA A 75 -3.72 -12.61 4.89
C ALA A 75 -4.04 -12.12 3.47
N LEU A 76 -3.04 -11.74 2.66
CA LEU A 76 -3.22 -11.38 1.26
C LEU A 76 -3.31 -12.59 0.33
N GLU A 77 -2.77 -13.75 0.70
CA GLU A 77 -2.60 -14.90 -0.20
C GLU A 77 -3.93 -15.35 -0.82
N THR A 78 -4.94 -15.58 0.03
CA THR A 78 -6.25 -16.07 -0.42
C THR A 78 -6.98 -15.08 -1.33
N PRO A 79 -7.18 -13.80 -0.96
CA PRO A 79 -7.88 -12.88 -1.84
C PRO A 79 -7.07 -12.55 -3.11
N LEU A 80 -5.74 -12.54 -3.06
CA LEU A 80 -4.91 -12.36 -4.26
C LEU A 80 -5.00 -13.56 -5.21
N ALA A 81 -5.00 -14.79 -4.70
CA ALA A 81 -5.17 -15.98 -5.54
C ALA A 81 -6.50 -15.92 -6.32
N LYS A 82 -7.59 -15.50 -5.67
CA LYS A 82 -8.89 -15.30 -6.34
C LYS A 82 -8.84 -14.18 -7.38
N LEU A 83 -8.13 -13.09 -7.09
CA LEU A 83 -7.92 -12.01 -8.05
C LEU A 83 -7.15 -12.49 -9.29
N ASP A 84 -6.03 -13.15 -9.07
CA ASP A 84 -5.15 -13.61 -10.13
C ASP A 84 -5.82 -14.70 -10.99
N GLU A 85 -6.68 -15.55 -10.42
CA GLU A 85 -7.53 -16.51 -11.15
C GLU A 85 -8.61 -15.81 -11.99
N GLY A 86 -9.17 -14.70 -11.49
CA GLY A 86 -10.26 -13.97 -12.17
C GLY A 86 -9.81 -13.05 -13.30
N LEU A 87 -8.56 -12.57 -13.27
CA LEU A 87 -8.03 -11.59 -14.24
C LEU A 87 -8.06 -12.06 -15.71
N PRO A 88 -7.65 -13.30 -16.06
CA PRO A 88 -7.67 -13.77 -17.45
C PRO A 88 -9.06 -13.76 -18.09
N ASP A 89 -10.12 -13.99 -17.29
CA ASP A 89 -11.49 -14.07 -17.79
C ASP A 89 -12.19 -12.70 -17.88
N PHE A 90 -11.51 -11.61 -17.54
CA PHE A 90 -12.12 -10.28 -17.41
C PHE A 90 -12.89 -9.84 -18.66
N TYR A 91 -12.29 -10.00 -19.85
CA TYR A 91 -12.95 -9.68 -21.12
C TYR A 91 -14.14 -10.60 -21.44
N GLN A 92 -14.02 -11.90 -21.15
CA GLN A 92 -15.07 -12.88 -21.46
C GLN A 92 -16.32 -12.67 -20.58
N ARG A 93 -16.11 -12.17 -19.35
CA ARG A 93 -17.17 -11.88 -18.38
C ARG A 93 -17.82 -10.51 -18.59
N ASN A 94 -17.13 -9.59 -19.25
CA ASN A 94 -17.59 -8.22 -19.51
C ASN A 94 -17.90 -7.98 -20.98
N ILE A 95 -18.90 -8.70 -21.52
CA ILE A 95 -19.40 -8.45 -22.87
C ILE A 95 -20.34 -7.23 -22.83
N ILE A 96 -19.74 -6.03 -22.89
CA ILE A 96 -20.47 -4.77 -23.05
C ILE A 96 -20.19 -4.17 -24.42
N SER A 97 -21.00 -3.20 -24.85
CA SER A 97 -20.91 -2.59 -26.18
C SER A 97 -19.65 -1.72 -26.41
N SER A 98 -18.71 -1.66 -25.47
CA SER A 98 -17.52 -0.81 -25.56
C SER A 98 -16.26 -1.54 -25.10
N ASP A 99 -15.47 -2.02 -26.07
CA ASP A 99 -14.15 -2.61 -25.84
C ASP A 99 -13.21 -1.66 -25.09
N TYR A 100 -13.36 -0.35 -25.34
CA TYR A 100 -12.58 0.68 -24.66
C TYR A 100 -12.82 0.68 -23.14
N ALA A 101 -14.08 0.55 -22.70
CA ALA A 101 -14.41 0.54 -21.28
C ALA A 101 -13.89 -0.73 -20.59
N VAL A 102 -14.02 -1.88 -21.23
CA VAL A 102 -13.52 -3.16 -20.71
C VAL A 102 -12.00 -3.14 -20.57
N ALA A 103 -11.30 -2.68 -21.61
CA ALA A 103 -9.85 -2.50 -21.57
C ALA A 103 -9.42 -1.56 -20.44
N ALA A 104 -10.18 -0.48 -20.23
CA ALA A 104 -9.87 0.50 -19.20
C ALA A 104 -9.97 -0.05 -17.79
N TRP A 105 -10.98 -0.86 -17.51
CA TRP A 105 -11.13 -1.49 -16.20
C TRP A 105 -10.11 -2.60 -15.96
N GLN A 106 -9.78 -3.39 -16.98
CA GLN A 106 -8.73 -4.40 -16.86
C GLN A 106 -7.37 -3.75 -16.57
N ASP A 107 -6.94 -2.78 -17.38
CA ASP A 107 -5.65 -2.12 -17.18
C ASP A 107 -5.58 -1.41 -15.81
N ALA A 108 -6.71 -0.85 -15.34
CA ALA A 108 -6.82 -0.26 -14.01
C ALA A 108 -6.61 -1.30 -12.89
N THR A 109 -7.23 -2.47 -13.02
CA THR A 109 -7.10 -3.57 -12.06
C THR A 109 -5.68 -4.17 -12.10
N GLU A 110 -5.11 -4.38 -13.28
CA GLU A 110 -3.73 -4.84 -13.43
C GLU A 110 -2.73 -3.84 -12.82
N ALA A 111 -2.93 -2.53 -13.03
CA ALA A 111 -2.11 -1.50 -12.42
C ALA A 111 -2.20 -1.53 -10.88
N ALA A 112 -3.41 -1.67 -10.34
CA ALA A 112 -3.60 -1.81 -8.90
C ALA A 112 -2.95 -3.09 -8.35
N ARG A 113 -3.04 -4.21 -9.07
CA ARG A 113 -2.37 -5.48 -8.72
C ARG A 113 -0.84 -5.36 -8.74
N ARG A 114 -0.26 -4.60 -9.67
CA ARG A 114 1.18 -4.22 -9.62
C ARG A 114 1.49 -3.40 -8.38
N GLY A 115 0.60 -2.49 -7.97
CA GLY A 115 0.69 -1.78 -6.69
C GLY A 115 0.78 -2.74 -5.49
N VAL A 116 -0.08 -3.76 -5.44
CA VAL A 116 -0.03 -4.80 -4.40
C VAL A 116 1.22 -5.68 -4.51
N SER A 117 1.75 -5.91 -5.71
CA SER A 117 3.02 -6.63 -5.89
C SER A 117 4.19 -5.91 -5.22
N LEU A 118 4.15 -4.58 -5.08
CA LEU A 118 5.16 -3.85 -4.30
C LEU A 118 5.01 -4.10 -2.79
N VAL A 119 3.81 -4.40 -2.30
CA VAL A 119 3.57 -4.84 -0.91
C VAL A 119 4.16 -6.24 -0.71
N GLU A 120 3.93 -7.16 -1.64
CA GLU A 120 4.52 -8.52 -1.60
C GLU A 120 6.06 -8.48 -1.61
N ALA A 121 6.66 -7.49 -2.27
CA ALA A 121 8.11 -7.28 -2.29
C ALA A 121 8.72 -7.03 -0.89
N ILE A 122 7.92 -6.65 0.12
CA ILE A 122 8.36 -6.52 1.52
C ILE A 122 8.83 -7.88 2.08
N ALA A 123 8.14 -8.97 1.74
CA ALA A 123 8.54 -10.32 2.12
C ALA A 123 9.49 -10.94 1.10
N ALA A 124 9.19 -10.79 -0.19
CA ALA A 124 9.97 -11.42 -1.26
C ALA A 124 11.37 -10.81 -1.44
N LEU A 125 11.57 -9.57 -1.00
CA LEU A 125 12.81 -8.80 -1.16
C LEU A 125 13.24 -8.59 -2.61
N GLU A 126 12.29 -8.67 -3.52
CA GLU A 126 12.46 -8.48 -4.95
C GLU A 126 11.19 -7.87 -5.56
N PHE A 127 11.38 -7.04 -6.58
CA PHE A 127 10.28 -6.59 -7.43
C PHE A 127 10.08 -7.64 -8.52
N ARG A 128 8.86 -8.17 -8.63
CA ARG A 128 8.52 -9.26 -9.54
C ARG A 128 7.64 -8.76 -10.67
N ASP A 129 7.87 -9.30 -11.86
CA ASP A 129 6.90 -9.21 -12.94
C ASP A 129 5.78 -10.21 -12.68
N LEU A 130 4.55 -9.80 -12.97
CA LEU A 130 3.36 -10.62 -12.78
C LEU A 130 3.12 -11.52 -13.99
N ALA A 131 2.38 -12.61 -13.80
CA ALA A 131 2.16 -13.60 -14.87
C ALA A 131 1.54 -12.98 -16.13
N PHE A 132 0.62 -12.01 -15.97
CA PHE A 132 -0.01 -11.29 -17.07
C PHE A 132 0.91 -10.28 -17.79
N ASP A 133 2.11 -10.02 -17.27
CA ASP A 133 3.11 -9.13 -17.89
C ASP A 133 4.09 -9.86 -18.81
N ARG A 134 4.18 -11.19 -18.75
CA ARG A 134 5.21 -11.98 -19.46
C ARG A 134 5.25 -11.74 -20.97
N ASP A 135 4.08 -11.52 -21.59
CA ASP A 135 3.95 -11.27 -23.03
C ASP A 135 3.88 -9.78 -23.39
N ARG A 136 4.07 -8.88 -22.41
CA ARG A 136 3.92 -7.42 -22.57
C ARG A 136 5.24 -6.71 -22.18
N PRO A 137 6.32 -6.82 -22.99
CA PRO A 137 7.66 -6.36 -22.62
C PRO A 137 7.79 -4.83 -22.45
N HIS A 138 6.76 -4.06 -22.78
CA HIS A 138 6.69 -2.61 -22.59
C HIS A 138 6.06 -2.22 -21.23
N ARG A 139 5.39 -3.17 -20.57
CA ARG A 139 4.83 -2.99 -19.23
C ARG A 139 5.93 -3.17 -18.20
N ASP A 140 5.81 -2.40 -17.14
CA ASP A 140 6.79 -2.28 -16.08
C ASP A 140 6.11 -2.57 -14.75
N PHE A 141 6.79 -3.22 -13.81
CA PHE A 141 6.25 -3.44 -12.46
C PHE A 141 5.86 -2.12 -11.74
N LEU A 142 6.40 -0.99 -12.18
CA LEU A 142 6.06 0.36 -11.70
C LEU A 142 4.86 1.01 -12.43
N ASP A 143 4.23 0.33 -13.37
CA ASP A 143 2.96 0.75 -13.99
C ASP A 143 1.79 0.53 -13.02
N THR A 144 1.89 1.16 -11.84
CA THR A 144 0.94 1.06 -10.73
C THR A 144 -0.22 2.04 -10.81
N LEU A 145 -0.23 2.88 -11.85
CA LEU A 145 -1.33 3.75 -12.22
C LEU A 145 -1.72 3.47 -13.66
N CYS A 146 -3.02 3.59 -13.94
CA CYS A 146 -3.53 3.59 -15.30
C CYS A 146 -4.27 4.91 -15.58
N ILE A 147 -3.83 5.66 -16.59
CA ILE A 147 -4.42 6.96 -16.91
C ILE A 147 -4.85 6.94 -18.36
N TYR A 148 -6.16 7.08 -18.58
CA TYR A 148 -6.76 7.22 -19.89
C TYR A 148 -6.96 8.69 -20.23
N GLY A 149 -6.72 9.04 -21.51
CA GLY A 149 -6.90 10.39 -22.02
C GLY A 149 -5.66 10.90 -22.79
N PRO A 150 -5.72 12.13 -23.32
CA PRO A 150 -4.68 12.68 -24.20
C PRO A 150 -3.27 12.72 -23.58
N THR A 151 -3.17 12.89 -22.26
CA THR A 151 -1.90 12.95 -21.52
C THR A 151 -1.52 11.62 -20.85
N GLY A 152 -2.38 10.60 -20.92
CA GLY A 152 -2.25 9.38 -20.12
C GLY A 152 -0.92 8.67 -20.32
N ARG A 153 -0.45 8.54 -21.57
CA ARG A 153 0.85 7.93 -21.87
C ARG A 153 2.01 8.72 -21.25
N SER A 154 2.02 10.04 -21.38
CA SER A 154 3.08 10.88 -20.81
C SER A 154 3.05 10.87 -19.29
N ASP A 155 1.87 10.87 -18.68
CA ASP A 155 1.74 10.87 -17.22
C ASP A 155 2.15 9.53 -16.62
N MET A 156 1.83 8.40 -17.26
CA MET A 156 2.34 7.09 -16.85
C MET A 156 3.88 7.00 -16.95
N ALA A 157 4.47 7.56 -18.02
CA ALA A 157 5.92 7.60 -18.15
C ALA A 157 6.59 8.46 -17.06
N ARG A 158 5.99 9.62 -16.72
CA ARG A 158 6.45 10.49 -15.63
C ARG A 158 6.32 9.80 -14.28
N TRP A 159 5.20 9.11 -14.04
CA TRP A 159 4.97 8.33 -12.82
C TRP A 159 6.04 7.25 -12.63
N ARG A 160 6.29 6.46 -13.68
CA ARG A 160 7.32 5.41 -13.69
C ARG A 160 8.71 5.99 -13.41
N ALA A 161 9.07 7.09 -14.07
CA ALA A 161 10.35 7.76 -13.87
C ALA A 161 10.51 8.27 -12.43
N ALA A 162 9.49 8.92 -11.88
CA ALA A 162 9.44 9.40 -10.50
C ALA A 162 9.67 8.27 -9.49
N GLN A 163 8.96 7.14 -9.65
CA GLN A 163 9.13 5.96 -8.80
C GLN A 163 10.57 5.40 -8.86
N ARG A 164 11.15 5.31 -10.06
CA ARG A 164 12.53 4.82 -10.24
C ARG A 164 13.55 5.74 -9.58
N VAL A 165 13.41 7.05 -9.74
CA VAL A 165 14.29 8.03 -9.09
C VAL A 165 14.20 7.88 -7.57
N ALA A 166 12.99 7.85 -7.02
CA ALA A 166 12.80 7.74 -5.57
C ALA A 166 13.34 6.40 -5.01
N ILE A 167 13.13 5.27 -5.69
CA ILE A 167 13.77 3.98 -5.30
C ILE A 167 15.30 4.09 -5.38
N GLY A 168 15.84 4.71 -6.44
CA GLY A 168 17.27 4.91 -6.60
C GLY A 168 17.89 5.73 -5.47
N VAL A 169 17.21 6.81 -5.06
CA VAL A 169 17.61 7.65 -3.92
C VAL A 169 17.57 6.86 -2.62
N ASP A 170 16.47 6.15 -2.33
CA ASP A 170 16.36 5.32 -1.12
C ASP A 170 17.49 4.26 -1.07
N CYS A 171 17.83 3.65 -2.21
CA CYS A 171 18.94 2.70 -2.30
C CYS A 171 20.31 3.36 -2.08
N ALA A 172 20.54 4.56 -2.58
CA ALA A 172 21.80 5.29 -2.40
C ALA A 172 22.00 5.68 -0.94
N VAL A 173 20.99 6.28 -0.31
CA VAL A 173 21.02 6.69 1.10
C VAL A 173 21.39 5.53 2.02
N LEU A 174 20.80 4.34 1.81
CA LEU A 174 21.10 3.15 2.61
C LEU A 174 22.49 2.57 2.34
N ARG A 175 22.95 2.61 1.09
CA ARG A 175 24.27 2.09 0.70
C ARG A 175 25.40 2.95 1.25
N ASP A 176 25.21 4.27 1.16
CA ASP A 176 26.22 5.26 1.54
C ASP A 176 26.16 5.57 3.04
N GLY A 177 25.15 5.05 3.74
CA GLY A 177 24.99 5.19 5.18
C GLY A 177 24.61 6.61 5.62
N GLU A 178 23.99 7.38 4.73
CA GLU A 178 23.59 8.77 4.98
C GLU A 178 22.46 8.88 6.00
N MET A 179 21.63 7.84 6.12
CA MET A 179 20.56 7.73 7.11
C MET A 179 20.51 6.32 7.70
N THR A 180 20.13 6.24 8.97
CA THR A 180 19.66 5.00 9.58
C THR A 180 18.35 4.54 8.93
N ARG A 181 18.02 3.25 9.08
CA ARG A 181 16.76 2.70 8.55
C ARG A 181 15.53 3.37 9.17
N SER A 182 15.58 3.69 10.46
CA SER A 182 14.51 4.42 11.16
C SER A 182 14.36 5.84 10.64
N GLU A 183 15.46 6.56 10.38
CA GLU A 183 15.42 7.91 9.80
C GLU A 183 14.81 7.87 8.39
N LEU A 184 15.24 6.93 7.54
CA LEU A 184 14.68 6.79 6.20
C LEU A 184 13.21 6.31 6.24
N ALA A 185 12.79 5.51 7.21
CA ALA A 185 11.38 5.14 7.40
C ALA A 185 10.49 6.35 7.77
N LEU A 186 11.08 7.42 8.31
CA LEU A 186 10.39 8.66 8.67
C LEU A 186 10.56 9.78 7.64
N ALA A 187 11.58 9.69 6.79
CA ALA A 187 11.85 10.68 5.75
C ALA A 187 10.70 10.77 4.72
N PRO A 188 10.51 11.93 4.07
CA PRO A 188 9.56 12.09 2.98
C PRO A 188 9.67 10.98 1.94
N LEU A 189 8.54 10.53 1.40
CA LEU A 189 8.51 9.42 0.42
C LEU A 189 9.10 9.82 -0.94
N TRP A 190 9.05 11.11 -1.25
CA TRP A 190 9.51 11.66 -2.52
C TRP A 190 10.78 12.49 -2.32
N PRO A 191 11.73 12.41 -3.26
CA PRO A 191 13.03 13.08 -3.13
C PRO A 191 12.95 14.60 -3.23
N ASP A 192 11.89 15.13 -3.84
CA ASP A 192 11.70 16.57 -4.06
C ASP A 192 10.22 16.94 -4.18
N ALA A 193 9.94 18.24 -4.04
CA ALA A 193 8.60 18.80 -4.07
C ALA A 193 7.90 18.66 -5.44
N THR A 194 8.64 18.62 -6.55
CA THR A 194 8.06 18.44 -7.89
C THR A 194 7.51 17.03 -8.03
N THR A 195 8.26 16.05 -7.58
CA THR A 195 7.85 14.65 -7.60
C THR A 195 6.68 14.39 -6.63
N ALA A 196 6.69 15.01 -5.45
CA ALA A 196 5.56 14.98 -4.53
C ALA A 196 4.29 15.61 -5.12
N ALA A 197 4.42 16.74 -5.84
CA ALA A 197 3.30 17.39 -6.52
C ALA A 197 2.76 16.56 -7.69
N LEU A 198 3.64 15.86 -8.42
CA LEU A 198 3.23 14.91 -9.46
C LEU A 198 2.31 13.83 -8.88
N GLU A 199 2.70 13.20 -7.77
CA GLU A 199 1.86 12.21 -7.10
C GLU A 199 0.49 12.80 -6.74
N THR A 200 0.43 13.97 -6.06
CA THR A 200 -0.85 14.62 -5.71
C THR A 200 -1.77 14.74 -6.93
N ASN A 201 -1.22 15.23 -8.05
CA ASN A 201 -2.02 15.52 -9.24
C ASN A 201 -2.54 14.25 -9.92
N LEU A 202 -1.73 13.18 -9.95
CA LEU A 202 -2.11 11.94 -10.63
C LEU A 202 -3.01 11.04 -9.77
N THR A 203 -2.93 11.13 -8.44
CA THR A 203 -3.59 10.18 -7.54
C THR A 203 -4.76 10.76 -6.75
N MET A 204 -5.03 12.07 -6.80
CA MET A 204 -6.05 12.74 -5.96
C MET A 204 -7.39 12.01 -5.90
N GLY A 205 -7.94 11.63 -7.07
CA GLY A 205 -9.22 10.91 -7.13
C GLY A 205 -9.15 9.49 -6.54
N LEU A 206 -7.98 8.85 -6.62
CA LEU A 206 -7.75 7.51 -6.06
C LEU A 206 -7.55 7.57 -4.54
N SER A 207 -6.85 8.58 -4.05
CA SER A 207 -6.74 8.86 -2.62
C SER A 207 -8.11 9.15 -2.00
N PHE A 208 -8.96 9.91 -2.70
CA PHE A 208 -10.34 10.12 -2.29
C PHE A 208 -11.14 8.81 -2.23
N LYS A 209 -11.03 7.96 -3.26
CA LYS A 209 -11.68 6.64 -3.29
C LYS A 209 -11.20 5.74 -2.13
N ASN A 210 -9.91 5.71 -1.86
CA ASN A 210 -9.35 4.99 -0.71
C ASN A 210 -9.89 5.55 0.61
N ALA A 211 -9.97 6.87 0.79
CA ALA A 211 -10.52 7.46 2.01
C ALA A 211 -12.00 7.09 2.21
N GLN A 212 -12.78 7.00 1.13
CA GLN A 212 -14.18 6.59 1.18
C GLN A 212 -14.34 5.12 1.57
N ASP A 213 -13.51 4.23 1.01
CA ASP A 213 -13.64 2.79 1.20
C ASP A 213 -12.91 2.24 2.43
N LEU A 214 -11.77 2.84 2.79
CA LEU A 214 -10.87 2.40 3.86
C LEU A 214 -10.91 3.32 5.09
N GLY A 215 -11.53 4.50 5.00
CA GLY A 215 -11.61 5.47 6.08
C GLY A 215 -10.60 6.61 6.00
N TYR A 216 -10.97 7.75 6.57
CA TYR A 216 -10.20 9.00 6.51
C TYR A 216 -8.85 8.90 7.26
N ASP A 217 -8.80 8.14 8.35
CA ASP A 217 -7.61 8.02 9.20
C ASP A 217 -6.44 7.34 8.50
N ILE A 218 -6.74 6.40 7.60
CA ILE A 218 -5.73 5.74 6.76
C ILE A 218 -5.15 6.73 5.75
N GLU A 219 -6.00 7.51 5.08
CA GLU A 219 -5.54 8.53 4.13
C GLU A 219 -4.68 9.57 4.85
N LYS A 220 -5.12 10.03 6.02
CA LYS A 220 -4.38 10.98 6.83
C LYS A 220 -3.00 10.43 7.21
N TRP A 221 -2.92 9.18 7.66
CA TRP A 221 -1.64 8.54 7.96
C TRP A 221 -0.73 8.48 6.72
N LEU A 222 -1.24 8.05 5.56
CA LEU A 222 -0.48 8.00 4.30
C LEU A 222 0.02 9.38 3.87
N ARG A 223 -0.82 10.40 4.00
CA ARG A 223 -0.49 11.79 3.68
C ARG A 223 0.60 12.32 4.61
N GLU A 224 0.55 12.00 5.90
CA GLU A 224 1.62 12.38 6.82
C GLU A 224 2.96 11.81 6.39
N ARG A 225 2.98 10.53 5.96
CA ARG A 225 4.20 9.85 5.49
C ARG A 225 4.74 10.46 4.21
N LYS A 226 3.88 10.89 3.29
CA LYS A 226 4.27 11.52 2.02
C LYS A 226 5.28 12.66 2.23
N ASP A 227 4.95 13.58 3.13
CA ASP A 227 5.75 14.77 3.40
C ASP A 227 6.75 14.57 4.56
N GLY A 228 6.82 13.37 5.15
CA GLY A 228 7.68 13.06 6.29
C GLY A 228 7.27 13.79 7.59
N SER A 229 6.00 14.20 7.69
CA SER A 229 5.49 14.92 8.86
C SER A 229 5.37 14.00 10.09
N LEU A 230 5.57 14.57 11.29
CA LEU A 230 5.78 13.82 12.53
C LEU A 230 4.51 13.09 13.01
N ILE A 231 4.67 11.76 13.02
CA ILE A 231 3.84 10.66 13.53
C ILE A 231 2.64 11.11 14.37
N LEU A 232 1.53 11.41 13.70
CA LEU A 232 0.19 11.63 14.27
C LEU A 232 0.01 12.94 15.04
N GLY A 233 0.95 13.89 14.95
CA GLY A 233 0.90 15.15 15.71
C GLY A 233 1.10 14.96 17.21
N MET A 234 1.66 13.82 17.63
CA MET A 234 1.88 13.44 19.03
C MET A 234 3.36 13.36 19.36
N GLY A 235 3.69 13.34 20.66
CA GLY A 235 5.04 13.02 21.11
C GLY A 235 5.43 11.58 20.76
N ALA A 236 6.72 11.34 20.52
CA ALA A 236 7.23 10.04 20.05
C ALA A 236 6.84 8.85 20.96
N GLU A 237 6.82 9.03 22.28
CA GLU A 237 6.42 7.98 23.23
C GLU A 237 4.93 7.62 23.11
N GLN A 238 4.07 8.62 22.96
CA GLN A 238 2.64 8.40 22.79
C GLN A 238 2.32 7.76 21.45
N ALA A 239 3.01 8.20 20.39
CA ALA A 239 2.95 7.57 19.08
C ALA A 239 3.42 6.11 19.14
N ARG A 240 4.55 5.85 19.82
CA ARG A 240 5.09 4.51 20.02
C ARG A 240 4.07 3.58 20.65
N GLU A 241 3.48 3.96 21.77
CA GLU A 241 2.52 3.12 22.48
C GLU A 241 1.37 2.73 21.54
N ARG A 242 0.77 3.71 20.85
CA ARG A 242 -0.39 3.47 19.99
C ARG A 242 -0.06 2.65 18.75
N VAL A 243 1.04 2.98 18.08
CA VAL A 243 1.47 2.29 16.87
C VAL A 243 1.84 0.85 17.17
N VAL A 244 2.64 0.61 18.21
CA VAL A 244 3.05 -0.75 18.60
C VAL A 244 1.83 -1.58 19.04
N ARG A 245 0.92 -1.02 19.82
CA ARG A 245 -0.33 -1.71 20.21
C ARG A 245 -1.14 -2.11 18.99
N THR A 246 -1.23 -1.22 17.99
CA THR A 246 -1.99 -1.44 16.74
C THR A 246 -1.34 -2.47 15.84
N ALA A 247 -0.02 -2.37 15.64
CA ALA A 247 0.73 -3.33 14.84
C ALA A 247 0.66 -4.75 15.43
N ASN A 248 0.52 -4.87 16.75
CA ASN A 248 0.50 -6.14 17.46
C ASN A 248 -0.90 -6.78 17.59
N LEU A 249 -1.96 -6.14 17.10
CA LEU A 249 -3.31 -6.74 17.07
C LEU A 249 -3.29 -8.09 16.34
N ALA A 250 -3.92 -9.10 16.94
CA ALA A 250 -3.96 -10.47 16.42
C ALA A 250 -4.69 -10.54 15.07
N CYS A 251 -4.33 -11.50 14.21
CA CYS A 251 -5.02 -11.71 12.92
C CYS A 251 -6.54 -11.76 13.01
N SER A 252 -7.09 -12.42 14.03
CA SER A 252 -8.55 -12.51 14.23
C SER A 252 -9.23 -11.14 14.33
N PHE A 253 -8.54 -10.14 14.89
CA PHE A 253 -9.02 -8.75 14.91
C PHE A 253 -9.19 -8.20 13.49
N TRP A 254 -8.28 -8.51 12.58
CA TRP A 254 -8.27 -7.99 11.21
C TRP A 254 -9.13 -8.80 10.24
N GLU A 255 -9.47 -10.03 10.58
CA GLU A 255 -10.20 -10.96 9.71
C GLU A 255 -11.72 -10.96 9.97
N THR A 256 -12.16 -10.57 11.17
CA THR A 256 -13.58 -10.66 11.56
C THR A 256 -14.45 -9.64 10.82
N ARG A 257 -14.06 -8.37 10.79
CA ARG A 257 -14.68 -7.31 9.98
C ARG A 257 -13.59 -6.41 9.39
N PRO A 258 -12.87 -6.87 8.36
CA PRO A 258 -11.63 -6.25 7.92
C PRO A 258 -11.72 -4.73 7.71
N ALA A 259 -12.81 -4.25 7.11
CA ALA A 259 -13.02 -2.83 6.86
C ALA A 259 -13.21 -2.04 8.16
N THR A 260 -14.20 -2.41 8.97
CA THR A 260 -14.52 -1.75 10.24
C THR A 260 -13.32 -1.80 11.19
N ASP A 261 -12.65 -2.94 11.26
CA ASP A 261 -11.57 -3.19 12.20
C ASP A 261 -10.29 -2.44 11.79
N THR A 262 -10.01 -2.32 10.48
CA THR A 262 -8.91 -1.47 9.99
C THR A 262 -9.18 0.02 10.26
N CYS A 263 -10.39 0.52 9.98
CA CYS A 263 -10.77 1.88 10.35
C CYS A 263 -10.60 2.12 11.85
N TYR A 264 -11.09 1.20 12.69
CA TYR A 264 -11.02 1.32 14.15
C TYR A 264 -9.58 1.28 14.68
N ALA A 265 -8.72 0.46 14.07
CA ALA A 265 -7.30 0.42 14.39
C ALA A 265 -6.60 1.76 14.09
N PHE A 266 -6.86 2.35 12.93
CA PHE A 266 -6.28 3.63 12.55
C PHE A 266 -6.87 4.82 13.33
N ASP A 267 -8.17 4.83 13.57
CA ASP A 267 -8.84 5.80 14.45
C ASP A 267 -8.20 5.77 15.84
N TYR A 268 -8.03 4.58 16.44
CA TYR A 268 -7.35 4.50 17.73
C TYR A 268 -5.90 4.97 17.66
N CYS A 269 -5.17 4.60 16.61
CA CYS A 269 -3.79 5.03 16.41
C CYS A 269 -3.69 6.57 16.46
N LEU A 270 -4.61 7.27 15.79
CA LEU A 270 -4.62 8.74 15.72
C LEU A 270 -5.30 9.43 16.92
N HIS A 271 -6.37 8.85 17.44
CA HIS A 271 -7.33 9.53 18.32
C HIS A 271 -7.65 8.77 19.61
N GLY A 272 -7.26 7.51 19.71
CA GLY A 272 -7.74 6.57 20.71
C GLY A 272 -7.44 6.88 22.18
N ASP A 273 -8.39 6.55 23.05
CA ASP A 273 -8.20 6.59 24.50
C ASP A 273 -7.30 5.43 24.98
N LEU A 274 -6.10 5.76 25.45
CA LEU A 274 -5.12 4.81 25.97
C LEU A 274 -5.63 4.02 27.18
N GLN A 275 -6.57 4.58 27.93
CA GLN A 275 -7.11 3.96 29.13
C GLN A 275 -8.18 2.90 28.84
N ASN A 276 -8.61 2.73 27.58
CA ASN A 276 -9.64 1.75 27.25
C ASN A 276 -9.11 0.31 27.43
N PRO A 277 -9.60 -0.44 28.45
CA PRO A 277 -9.10 -1.78 28.74
C PRO A 277 -9.59 -2.81 27.72
N ASN A 278 -10.62 -2.47 26.95
CA ASN A 278 -11.23 -3.37 25.97
C ASN A 278 -10.67 -3.17 24.56
N TRP A 279 -9.81 -2.17 24.35
CA TRP A 279 -9.29 -1.88 23.01
C TRP A 279 -8.51 -3.08 22.44
N GLY A 280 -8.77 -3.41 21.18
CA GLY A 280 -8.21 -4.58 20.50
C GLY A 280 -8.91 -5.91 20.83
N SER A 281 -9.86 -5.96 21.78
CA SER A 281 -10.62 -7.18 22.08
C SER A 281 -11.73 -7.43 21.07
N GLU A 282 -11.95 -8.70 20.69
CA GLU A 282 -13.06 -9.16 19.83
C GLU A 282 -14.44 -8.79 20.40
N THR A 283 -14.55 -8.67 21.73
CA THR A 283 -15.78 -8.39 22.47
C THR A 283 -16.08 -6.92 22.69
N SER A 284 -15.20 -6.00 22.28
CA SER A 284 -15.56 -4.59 22.24
C SER A 284 -16.86 -4.44 21.47
N ARG A 285 -17.89 -3.85 22.08
CA ARG A 285 -19.06 -3.34 21.35
C ARG A 285 -18.55 -2.18 20.49
N ARG A 286 -17.88 -2.54 19.40
CA ARG A 286 -17.50 -1.62 18.33
C ARG A 286 -18.82 -1.24 17.66
N PRO A 287 -19.16 0.06 17.58
CA PRO A 287 -20.41 0.50 16.97
C PRO A 287 -20.64 -0.10 15.57
#